data_AF-A0A1A9D9U6-F1
#
_entry.id   AF-A0A1A9D9U6-F1
#
_cell.length_a   1.000
_cell.length_b   1.000
_cell.length_c   1.000
_cell.angle_alpha   90.00
_cell.angle_beta   90.00
_cell.angle_gamma   90.00
#
_symmetry.space_group_name_H-M   'P 1'
#
loop_
_entity.id
_entity.type
_entity.pdbx_description
1 polymer ?
#
loop_
_entity_poly.entity_id
_entity_poly.type
_entity_poly.pdbx_seq_one_letter_code
_entity_poly.pdbx_strand_id
1 'polypeptide(L)'
;MGTADLQDEVGRIEHFPTEAGEPQPFANVLLVAFSAFDPFTDIPAPSPEAGYTHIGLAQQSRLHDYPKRVMNQRDLAAEFVGALRSIMTAGRYDRWLEALETLDSDRQFKAAVLDDCGVVLGAPGESHAPSTESGRLWSEVFLSLSSGHSIILLTLTRLVDLVAERTLILLDEPESHLHPPLLSSFIRAVSDLLTDRNGVAVIATHSPVVLQEVPKSCVYKITRNGRFSRARRPRYETYGENVGVLTHDIFGLDVMRSGFYAEIDRVVNELGDYEDVINHFGGQLGDEARGLVRILLADREAGEL
;
A
#
# COMPACT_ATOMS: atom_id res chain seq x y z
N MET A 1 -20.83 9.21 -29.27
CA MET A 1 -19.40 9.52 -29.08
C MET A 1 -18.89 8.42 -28.16
N GLY A 2 -18.06 7.53 -28.71
CA GLY A 2 -17.87 6.17 -28.19
C GLY A 2 -17.34 6.14 -26.76
N THR A 3 -17.98 5.32 -25.94
CA THR A 3 -17.40 4.77 -24.72
C THR A 3 -16.24 3.89 -25.14
N ALA A 4 -15.03 4.43 -25.16
CA ALA A 4 -13.83 3.60 -25.21
C ALA A 4 -13.86 2.70 -23.97
N ASP A 5 -13.68 1.40 -24.17
CA ASP A 5 -13.60 0.40 -23.11
C ASP A 5 -12.47 0.77 -22.14
N LEU A 6 -12.83 1.39 -21.00
CA LEU A 6 -11.91 1.64 -19.88
C LEU A 6 -11.22 0.35 -19.38
N GLN A 7 -11.73 -0.83 -19.76
CA GLN A 7 -11.16 -2.13 -19.42
C GLN A 7 -9.86 -2.48 -20.18
N ASP A 8 -9.58 -1.85 -21.33
CA ASP A 8 -8.38 -2.17 -22.13
C ASP A 8 -7.18 -1.24 -21.87
N GLU A 9 -7.37 -0.09 -21.19
CA GLU A 9 -6.29 0.89 -20.96
C GLU A 9 -5.53 0.71 -19.64
N VAL A 10 -6.12 0.09 -18.61
CA VAL A 10 -5.52 0.04 -17.26
C VAL A 10 -4.86 -1.32 -16.99
N GLY A 11 -3.63 -1.30 -16.46
CA GLY A 11 -2.89 -2.52 -16.07
C GLY A 11 -2.01 -3.12 -17.18
N ARG A 12 -1.77 -2.38 -18.27
CA ARG A 12 -0.75 -2.68 -19.28
C ARG A 12 0.36 -1.64 -19.24
N ILE A 13 1.60 -2.08 -19.40
CA ILE A 13 2.76 -1.20 -19.60
C ILE A 13 3.13 -1.32 -21.08
N GLU A 14 2.88 -0.27 -21.83
CA GLU A 14 3.30 -0.18 -23.23
C GLU A 14 4.57 0.67 -23.33
N HIS A 15 5.65 0.04 -23.81
CA HIS A 15 6.88 0.75 -24.13
C HIS A 15 6.85 1.13 -25.62
N PHE A 16 6.64 2.42 -25.91
CA PHE A 16 6.81 2.93 -27.26
C PHE A 16 8.30 3.01 -27.59
N PRO A 17 8.76 2.42 -28.70
CA PRO A 17 10.16 2.55 -29.11
C PRO A 17 10.47 4.01 -29.43
N THR A 18 11.53 4.55 -28.82
CA THR A 18 12.14 5.81 -29.24
C THR A 18 12.99 5.59 -30.50
N GLU A 19 13.34 6.68 -31.20
CA GLU A 19 14.12 6.66 -32.47
C GLU A 19 15.43 5.84 -32.41
N ALA A 20 15.91 5.50 -31.21
CA ALA A 20 17.11 4.69 -30.97
C ALA A 20 16.87 3.16 -30.92
N GLY A 21 15.62 2.68 -30.98
CA GLY A 21 15.30 1.23 -31.06
C GLY A 21 15.47 0.43 -29.76
N GLU A 22 15.96 1.04 -28.67
CA GLU A 22 16.04 0.42 -27.34
C GLU A 22 14.90 0.90 -26.43
N PRO A 23 14.26 0.00 -25.65
CA PRO A 23 13.25 0.40 -24.68
C PRO A 23 13.89 1.31 -23.62
N GLN A 24 13.34 2.52 -23.46
CA GLN A 24 13.84 3.44 -22.45
C GLN A 24 13.49 2.91 -21.05
N PRO A 25 14.47 2.72 -20.15
CA PRO A 25 14.21 2.32 -18.78
C PRO A 25 13.45 3.43 -18.03
N PHE A 26 12.81 3.07 -16.91
CA PHE A 26 12.24 4.06 -15.99
C PHE A 26 13.30 5.09 -15.60
N ALA A 27 12.93 6.37 -15.53
CA ALA A 27 13.85 7.44 -15.20
C ALA A 27 14.26 7.40 -13.70
N ASN A 28 13.36 6.90 -12.86
CA ASN A 28 13.55 6.80 -11.43
C ASN A 28 12.82 5.57 -10.87
N VAL A 29 13.40 4.93 -9.86
CA VAL A 29 12.82 3.80 -9.13
C VAL A 29 12.80 4.13 -7.65
N LEU A 30 11.61 4.06 -7.06
CA LEU A 30 11.38 4.33 -5.64
C LEU A 30 10.93 3.04 -4.95
N LEU A 31 11.70 2.53 -4.00
CA LEU A 31 11.28 1.42 -3.13
C LEU A 31 10.77 1.98 -1.81
N VAL A 32 9.52 1.68 -1.47
CA VAL A 32 8.89 2.02 -0.21
C VAL A 32 8.68 0.74 0.60
N ALA A 33 9.44 0.60 1.68
CA ALA A 33 9.39 -0.58 2.54
C ALA A 33 9.76 -0.22 3.99
N PHE A 34 8.92 -0.62 4.93
CA PHE A 34 9.10 -0.29 6.36
C PHE A 34 9.33 -1.53 7.24
N SER A 35 9.51 -2.72 6.66
CA SER A 35 9.81 -3.91 7.44
C SER A 35 11.28 -3.92 7.86
N ALA A 36 11.50 -4.12 9.17
CA ALA A 36 12.85 -4.27 9.73
C ALA A 36 13.53 -5.58 9.33
N PHE A 37 12.79 -6.50 8.70
CA PHE A 37 13.27 -7.83 8.30
C PHE A 37 13.58 -7.92 6.80
N ASP A 38 13.43 -6.81 6.07
CA ASP A 38 13.55 -6.84 4.62
C ASP A 38 15.01 -6.94 4.17
N PRO A 39 15.35 -7.93 3.32
CA PRO A 39 16.68 -8.04 2.72
C PRO A 39 16.87 -7.03 1.57
N PHE A 40 15.83 -6.29 1.18
CA PHE A 40 15.79 -5.43 -0.02
C PHE A 40 16.71 -4.21 0.01
N THR A 41 17.46 -4.04 1.09
CA THR A 41 18.51 -3.05 1.22
C THR A 41 19.74 -3.34 0.35
N ASP A 42 19.81 -4.53 -0.27
CA ASP A 42 20.88 -4.98 -1.17
C ASP A 42 20.49 -5.02 -2.65
N ILE A 43 19.32 -4.51 -3.06
CA ILE A 43 18.97 -4.46 -4.49
C ILE A 43 19.87 -3.40 -5.16
N PRO A 44 20.79 -3.80 -6.07
CA PRO A 44 21.59 -2.84 -6.81
C PRO A 44 20.70 -2.01 -7.73
N ALA A 45 21.08 -0.75 -7.98
CA ALA A 45 20.35 0.08 -8.93
C ALA A 45 20.26 -0.67 -10.28
N PRO A 46 19.05 -0.76 -10.88
CA PRO A 46 18.82 -1.60 -12.06
C PRO A 46 19.60 -1.13 -13.29
N SER A 47 20.00 0.13 -13.34
CA SER A 47 20.98 0.65 -14.30
C SER A 47 21.73 1.86 -13.71
N PRO A 48 22.90 2.24 -14.27
CA PRO A 48 23.58 3.48 -13.90
C PRO A 48 22.78 4.75 -14.25
N GLU A 49 21.80 4.63 -15.15
CA GLU A 49 21.03 5.74 -15.70
C GLU A 49 19.72 6.00 -14.95
N ALA A 50 19.15 4.98 -14.30
CA ALA A 50 17.94 5.09 -13.49
C ALA A 50 18.30 5.33 -12.02
N GLY A 51 17.80 6.45 -11.46
CA GLY A 51 17.91 6.69 -10.03
C GLY A 51 17.23 5.58 -9.22
N TYR A 52 17.83 5.16 -8.11
CA TYR A 52 17.23 4.23 -7.16
C TYR A 52 17.20 4.86 -5.77
N THR A 53 16.02 5.00 -5.18
CA THR A 53 15.86 5.57 -3.83
C THR A 53 15.01 4.67 -2.97
N HIS A 54 15.50 4.34 -1.78
CA HIS A 54 14.75 3.67 -0.74
C HIS A 54 14.10 4.70 0.21
N ILE A 55 12.81 4.54 0.48
CA ILE A 55 12.04 5.30 1.47
C ILE A 55 11.60 4.28 2.53
N GLY A 56 12.14 4.37 3.74
CA GLY A 56 11.87 3.34 4.74
C GLY A 56 12.83 3.32 5.92
N LEU A 57 12.82 2.22 6.67
CA LEU A 57 13.62 2.08 7.89
C LEU A 57 15.11 1.84 7.65
N ALA A 58 15.52 1.59 6.41
CA ALA A 58 16.90 1.25 6.11
C ALA A 58 17.61 2.38 5.38
N GLN A 59 18.74 2.81 5.95
CA GLN A 59 19.61 3.77 5.31
C GLN A 59 20.65 3.05 4.44
N GLN A 60 20.58 3.24 3.12
CA GLN A 60 21.62 2.77 2.21
C GLN A 60 22.90 3.59 2.46
N SER A 61 23.97 2.92 2.90
CA SER A 61 25.30 3.51 2.94
C SER A 61 25.81 3.64 1.50
N ARG A 62 26.20 4.85 1.08
CA ARG A 62 26.89 5.08 -0.21
C ARG A 62 28.29 4.42 -0.26
N LEU A 63 28.81 4.01 0.89
CA LEU A 63 30.09 3.32 1.04
C LEU A 63 29.80 1.85 1.42
N HIS A 64 30.27 0.92 0.61
CA HIS A 64 30.10 -0.54 0.75
C HIS A 64 30.59 -1.13 2.09
N ASP A 65 31.28 -0.34 2.92
CA ASP A 65 32.09 -0.83 4.05
C ASP A 65 31.53 -0.47 5.45
N TYR A 66 30.35 0.16 5.54
CA TYR A 66 29.73 0.49 6.83
C TYR A 66 28.45 -0.32 7.08
N PRO A 67 28.23 -0.81 8.32
CA PRO A 67 27.03 -1.54 8.66
C PRO A 67 25.80 -0.65 8.44
N LYS A 68 24.80 -1.22 7.76
CA LYS A 68 23.51 -0.58 7.51
C LYS A 68 22.88 -0.16 8.83
N ARG A 69 22.46 1.11 8.90
CA ARG A 69 21.81 1.66 10.08
C ARG A 69 20.30 1.61 9.90
N VAL A 70 19.61 1.04 10.88
CA VAL A 70 18.15 1.16 11.01
C VAL A 70 17.81 2.57 11.48
N MET A 71 16.94 3.24 10.73
CA MET A 71 16.47 4.60 11.01
C MET A 71 15.56 4.58 12.24
N ASN A 72 15.83 5.49 13.18
CA ASN A 72 14.93 5.73 14.30
C ASN A 72 13.92 6.83 13.95
N GLN A 73 12.96 7.08 14.83
CA GLN A 73 11.89 8.06 14.61
C GLN A 73 12.42 9.49 14.34
N ARG A 74 13.56 9.89 14.92
CA ARG A 74 14.18 11.19 14.67
C ARG A 74 14.86 11.26 13.31
N ASP A 75 15.47 10.17 12.87
CA ASP A 75 16.06 10.07 11.53
C ASP A 75 14.95 10.21 10.47
N LEU A 76 13.81 9.54 10.65
CA LEU A 76 12.64 9.65 9.77
C LEU A 76 12.03 11.07 9.79
N ALA A 77 11.94 11.70 10.96
CA ALA A 77 11.48 13.08 11.08
C ALA A 77 12.40 14.06 10.32
N ALA A 78 13.72 13.85 10.37
CA ALA A 78 14.68 14.64 9.62
C ALA A 78 14.55 14.44 8.10
N GLU A 79 14.31 13.21 7.66
CA GLU A 79 14.04 12.91 6.24
C GLU A 79 12.75 13.57 5.77
N PHE A 80 11.67 13.48 6.55
CA PHE A 80 10.41 14.17 6.27
C PHE A 80 10.61 15.68 6.12
N VAL A 81 11.27 16.32 7.10
CA VAL A 81 11.53 17.76 7.08
C VAL A 81 12.41 18.17 5.88
N GLY A 82 13.39 17.33 5.51
CA GLY A 82 14.21 17.55 4.33
C GLY A 82 13.39 17.52 3.03
N ALA A 83 12.52 16.52 2.88
CA ALA A 83 11.65 16.38 1.73
C ALA A 83 10.61 17.51 1.65
N LEU A 84 10.03 17.90 2.79
CA LEU A 84 9.11 19.03 2.87
C LEU A 84 9.78 20.33 2.40
N ARG A 85 11.01 20.60 2.86
CA ARG A 85 11.77 21.77 2.39
C ARG A 85 12.02 21.71 0.89
N SER A 86 12.38 20.54 0.36
CA SER A 86 12.60 20.33 -1.08
C SER A 86 11.34 20.65 -1.89
N ILE A 87 10.18 20.13 -1.47
CA ILE A 87 8.87 20.41 -2.08
C ILE A 87 8.59 21.91 -2.14
N MET A 88 8.77 22.60 -1.00
CA MET A 88 8.53 24.04 -0.91
C MET A 88 9.45 24.83 -1.85
N THR A 89 10.75 24.52 -1.85
CA THR A 89 11.72 25.19 -2.72
C THR A 89 11.51 24.91 -4.20
N ALA A 90 10.96 23.73 -4.54
CA ALA A 90 10.66 23.34 -5.90
C ALA A 90 9.27 23.82 -6.39
N GLY A 91 8.51 24.55 -5.56
CA GLY A 91 7.18 25.05 -5.92
C GLY A 91 6.13 23.93 -6.07
N ARG A 92 6.29 22.81 -5.36
CA ARG A 92 5.40 21.63 -5.44
C ARG A 92 4.41 21.54 -4.28
N TYR A 93 4.18 22.65 -3.57
CA TYR A 93 3.32 22.71 -2.39
C TYR A 93 1.87 22.30 -2.70
N ASP A 94 1.27 22.85 -3.76
CA ASP A 94 -0.14 22.58 -4.08
C ASP A 94 -0.38 21.08 -4.31
N ARG A 95 0.54 20.41 -5.00
CA ARG A 95 0.51 18.96 -5.21
C ARG A 95 0.65 18.17 -3.91
N TRP A 96 1.50 18.63 -3.01
CA TRP A 96 1.65 18.01 -1.69
C TRP A 96 0.37 18.15 -0.89
N LEU A 97 -0.25 19.33 -0.92
CA LEU A 97 -1.53 19.60 -0.27
C LEU A 97 -2.64 18.72 -0.86
N GLU A 98 -2.81 18.70 -2.18
CA GLU A 98 -3.78 17.84 -2.88
C GLU A 98 -3.61 16.36 -2.50
N ALA A 99 -2.37 15.87 -2.43
CA ALA A 99 -2.08 14.50 -2.04
C ALA A 99 -2.41 14.21 -0.56
N LEU A 100 -2.28 15.19 0.33
CA LEU A 100 -2.66 15.04 1.74
C LEU A 100 -4.18 15.17 1.94
N GLU A 101 -4.88 15.99 1.16
CA GLU A 101 -6.33 16.18 1.25
C GLU A 101 -7.12 14.89 0.95
N THR A 102 -6.56 13.95 0.17
CA THR A 102 -7.19 12.64 -0.02
C THR A 102 -7.31 11.85 1.30
N LEU A 103 -6.47 12.15 2.29
CA LEU A 103 -6.47 11.50 3.60
C LEU A 103 -7.43 12.16 4.61
N ASP A 104 -8.21 13.17 4.19
CA ASP A 104 -9.12 13.92 5.06
C ASP A 104 -10.20 13.06 5.75
N SER A 105 -10.45 11.86 5.22
CA SER A 105 -11.37 10.88 5.83
C SER A 105 -10.94 10.44 7.23
N ASP A 106 -9.64 10.45 7.54
CA ASP A 106 -9.15 10.13 8.88
C ASP A 106 -9.15 11.38 9.76
N ARG A 107 -10.04 11.39 10.75
CA ARG A 107 -10.23 12.54 11.65
C ARG A 107 -8.98 12.86 12.49
N GLN A 108 -8.21 11.86 12.88
CA GLN A 108 -7.01 12.08 13.70
C GLN A 108 -5.89 12.67 12.84
N PHE A 109 -5.73 12.14 11.63
CA PHE A 109 -4.79 12.69 10.66
C PHE A 109 -5.14 14.13 10.28
N LYS A 110 -6.42 14.39 9.97
CA LYS A 110 -6.92 15.74 9.67
C LYS A 110 -6.57 16.74 10.77
N ALA A 111 -6.94 16.43 12.00
CA ALA A 111 -6.71 17.31 13.14
C ALA A 111 -5.22 17.54 13.44
N ALA A 112 -4.37 16.54 13.22
CA ALA A 112 -2.95 16.63 13.50
C ALA A 112 -2.14 17.32 12.40
N VAL A 113 -2.56 17.17 11.13
CA VAL A 113 -1.78 17.57 9.95
C VAL A 113 -2.52 18.57 9.07
N LEU A 114 -3.74 18.26 8.63
CA LEU A 114 -4.45 19.06 7.61
C LEU A 114 -4.97 20.40 8.14
N ASP A 115 -5.47 20.43 9.38
CA ASP A 115 -6.03 21.65 9.98
C ASP A 115 -5.00 22.79 10.15
N ASP A 116 -3.70 22.49 10.03
CA ASP A 116 -2.57 23.43 10.14
C ASP A 116 -1.44 23.05 9.17
N CYS A 117 -1.80 22.74 7.92
CA CYS A 117 -0.89 22.22 6.90
C CYS A 117 -0.07 23.27 6.15
N GLY A 118 -0.30 24.57 6.39
CA GLY A 118 0.49 25.63 5.77
C GLY A 118 1.97 25.52 6.20
N VAL A 119 2.90 25.77 5.28
CA VAL A 119 4.33 25.58 5.52
C VAL A 119 5.06 26.91 5.44
N VAL A 120 5.65 27.32 6.56
CA VAL A 120 6.48 28.53 6.65
C VAL A 120 7.94 28.11 6.66
N LEU A 121 8.69 28.60 5.68
CA LEU A 121 10.14 28.50 5.65
C LEU A 121 10.74 29.77 6.27
N GLY A 122 11.78 29.62 7.09
CA GLY A 122 12.56 30.76 7.55
C GLY A 122 13.28 31.49 6.40
N ALA A 123 13.79 32.69 6.70
CA ALA A 123 14.45 33.52 5.70
C ALA A 123 15.66 32.80 5.07
N PRO A 124 15.97 33.04 3.78
CA PRO A 124 17.14 32.47 3.12
C PRO A 124 18.43 32.78 3.90
N GLY A 125 19.15 31.73 4.33
CA GLY A 125 20.37 31.86 5.13
C GLY A 125 20.18 31.65 6.64
N GLU A 126 18.95 31.58 7.13
CA GLU A 126 18.65 31.15 8.50
C GLU A 126 18.29 29.67 8.53
N SER A 127 18.96 28.88 9.36
CA SER A 127 18.67 27.45 9.57
C SER A 127 17.40 27.20 10.39
N HIS A 128 16.33 27.97 10.17
CA HIS A 128 15.05 27.71 10.80
C HIS A 128 14.43 26.46 10.16
N ALA A 129 14.05 25.51 11.00
CA ALA A 129 13.29 24.34 10.59
C ALA A 129 11.92 24.78 10.03
N PRO A 130 11.36 24.09 9.02
CA PRO A 130 10.03 24.38 8.53
C PRO A 130 9.01 24.32 9.68
N SER A 131 8.13 25.29 9.73
CA SER A 131 7.04 25.34 10.71
C SER A 131 5.68 25.39 10.04
N THR A 132 4.64 25.10 10.82
CA THR A 132 3.26 25.33 10.42
C THR A 132 2.91 26.82 10.47
N GLU A 133 1.71 27.20 10.01
CA GLU A 133 1.21 28.58 10.15
C GLU A 133 0.99 28.97 11.61
N SER A 134 0.58 28.03 12.46
CA SER A 134 0.50 28.26 13.91
C SER A 134 1.86 28.34 14.61
N GLY A 135 2.97 28.13 13.88
CA GLY A 135 4.34 28.24 14.39
C GLY A 135 4.90 26.97 15.04
N ARG A 136 4.20 25.84 14.96
CA ARG A 136 4.72 24.54 15.43
C ARG A 136 5.77 24.01 14.46
N LEU A 137 6.83 23.37 14.96
CA LEU A 137 7.82 22.78 14.07
C LEU A 137 7.27 21.52 13.42
N TRP A 138 7.45 21.36 12.11
CA TRP A 138 7.01 20.15 11.40
C TRP A 138 7.67 18.87 11.92
N SER A 139 8.88 18.96 12.47
CA SER A 139 9.53 17.86 13.17
C SER A 139 8.80 17.44 14.44
N GLU A 140 8.23 18.39 15.18
CA GLU A 140 7.47 18.11 16.41
C GLU A 140 6.11 17.52 16.08
N VAL A 141 5.42 18.08 15.07
CA VAL A 141 4.18 17.52 14.53
C VAL A 141 4.41 16.06 14.14
N PHE A 142 5.43 15.78 13.32
CA PHE A 142 5.76 14.43 12.89
C PHE A 142 6.03 13.45 14.04
N LEU A 143 6.79 13.87 15.06
CA LEU A 143 7.12 13.05 16.23
C LEU A 143 5.93 12.79 17.15
N SER A 144 4.88 13.61 17.07
CA SER A 144 3.64 13.44 17.85
C SER A 144 2.62 12.48 17.24
N LEU A 145 2.80 12.12 15.96
CA LEU A 145 1.92 11.22 15.23
C LEU A 145 2.06 9.76 15.69
N SER A 146 1.02 8.96 15.45
CA SER A 146 1.13 7.50 15.53
C SER A 146 2.10 6.99 14.45
N SER A 147 2.67 5.80 14.63
CA SER A 147 3.60 5.21 13.66
C SER A 147 3.00 5.13 12.26
N GLY A 148 1.73 4.70 12.14
CA GLY A 148 1.03 4.65 10.85
C GLY A 148 0.89 6.02 10.20
N HIS A 149 0.46 7.04 10.96
CA HIS A 149 0.35 8.41 10.45
C HIS A 149 1.70 8.99 10.03
N SER A 150 2.76 8.78 10.81
CA SER A 150 4.12 9.21 10.47
C SER A 150 4.62 8.54 9.18
N ILE A 151 4.39 7.23 9.02
CA ILE A 151 4.80 6.46 7.84
C ILE A 151 4.12 7.00 6.58
N ILE A 152 2.81 7.25 6.62
CA ILE A 152 2.08 7.78 5.45
C ILE A 152 2.52 9.20 5.15
N LEU A 153 2.59 10.07 6.17
CA LEU A 153 3.00 11.46 5.97
C LEU A 153 4.39 11.52 5.34
N LEU A 154 5.35 10.74 5.86
CA LEU A 154 6.68 10.63 5.26
C LEU A 154 6.60 10.11 3.83
N THR A 155 5.90 9.00 3.61
CA THR A 155 5.84 8.33 2.30
C THR A 155 5.25 9.25 1.25
N LEU A 156 4.07 9.82 1.48
CA LEU A 156 3.45 10.75 0.52
C LEU A 156 4.33 11.98 0.27
N THR A 157 4.91 12.56 1.32
CA THR A 157 5.83 13.69 1.16
C THR A 157 7.04 13.31 0.30
N ARG A 158 7.62 12.12 0.51
CA ARG A 158 8.75 11.64 -0.30
C ARG A 158 8.34 11.31 -1.73
N LEU A 159 7.16 10.74 -1.94
CA LEU A 159 6.65 10.47 -3.30
C LEU A 159 6.40 11.78 -4.05
N VAL A 160 5.77 12.78 -3.45
CA VAL A 160 5.59 14.10 -4.08
C VAL A 160 6.94 14.78 -4.37
N ASP A 161 7.93 14.58 -3.50
CA ASP A 161 9.29 15.11 -3.66
C ASP A 161 10.12 14.39 -4.74
N LEU A 162 9.89 13.11 -4.99
CA LEU A 162 10.77 12.30 -5.85
C LEU A 162 10.13 11.81 -7.16
N VAL A 163 8.80 11.75 -7.23
CA VAL A 163 8.10 11.27 -8.42
C VAL A 163 8.21 12.32 -9.53
N ALA A 164 8.92 11.91 -10.59
CA ALA A 164 9.01 12.61 -11.86
C ALA A 164 8.30 11.78 -12.95
N GLU A 165 8.28 12.28 -14.18
CA GLU A 165 7.78 11.50 -15.31
C GLU A 165 8.49 10.15 -15.43
N ARG A 166 7.74 9.09 -15.74
CA ARG A 166 8.28 7.72 -15.91
C ARG A 166 9.00 7.18 -14.66
N THR A 167 8.43 7.45 -13.49
CA THR A 167 8.87 6.86 -12.21
C THR A 167 8.19 5.50 -12.00
N LEU A 168 8.97 4.51 -11.55
CA LEU A 168 8.46 3.24 -11.02
C LEU A 168 8.48 3.29 -9.49
N ILE A 169 7.34 3.05 -8.85
CA ILE A 169 7.22 2.85 -7.41
C ILE A 169 7.07 1.37 -7.13
N LEU A 170 7.84 0.85 -6.18
CA LEU A 170 7.70 -0.47 -5.58
C LEU A 170 7.21 -0.27 -4.14
N LEU A 171 6.01 -0.71 -3.83
CA LEU A 171 5.43 -0.66 -2.48
C LEU A 171 5.34 -2.07 -1.93
N ASP A 172 5.95 -2.31 -0.77
CA ASP A 172 5.88 -3.59 -0.08
C ASP A 172 5.06 -3.46 1.20
N GLU A 173 4.00 -4.26 1.31
CA GLU A 173 3.08 -4.33 2.45
C GLU A 173 2.64 -2.95 2.98
N PRO A 174 2.06 -2.06 2.13
CA PRO A 174 1.66 -0.72 2.53
C PRO A 174 0.61 -0.71 3.66
N GLU A 175 -0.10 -1.81 3.88
CA GLU A 175 -1.02 -2.03 5.00
C GLU A 175 -0.34 -2.11 6.37
N SER A 176 0.98 -2.29 6.42
CA SER A 176 1.71 -2.48 7.66
C SER A 176 1.52 -1.29 8.60
N HIS A 177 0.81 -1.51 9.70
CA HIS A 177 0.47 -0.51 10.73
C HIS A 177 -0.60 0.53 10.34
N LEU A 178 -1.34 0.33 9.26
CA LEU A 178 -2.40 1.24 8.84
C LEU A 178 -3.80 0.71 9.13
N HIS A 179 -4.71 1.63 9.50
CA HIS A 179 -6.13 1.31 9.56
C HIS A 179 -6.73 1.28 8.15
N PRO A 180 -7.71 0.40 7.87
CA PRO A 180 -8.25 0.22 6.52
C PRO A 180 -8.68 1.50 5.78
N PRO A 181 -9.40 2.45 6.40
CA PRO A 181 -9.82 3.67 5.68
C PRO A 181 -8.64 4.52 5.23
N LEU A 182 -7.61 4.63 6.07
CA LEU A 182 -6.43 5.41 5.79
C LEU A 182 -5.56 4.75 4.70
N LEU A 183 -5.49 3.41 4.69
CA LEU A 183 -4.86 2.66 3.62
C LEU A 183 -5.56 2.89 2.28
N SER A 184 -6.89 2.81 2.22
CA SER A 184 -7.66 3.09 1.00
C SER A 184 -7.36 4.48 0.45
N SER A 185 -7.43 5.51 1.30
CA SER A 185 -7.12 6.89 0.91
C SER A 185 -5.66 7.07 0.47
N PHE A 186 -4.72 6.35 1.08
CA PHE A 186 -3.32 6.35 0.66
C PHE A 186 -3.12 5.74 -0.73
N ILE A 187 -3.72 4.57 -1.00
CA ILE A 187 -3.65 3.95 -2.34
C ILE A 187 -4.27 4.87 -3.39
N ARG A 188 -5.36 5.56 -3.04
CA ARG A 188 -5.97 6.58 -3.90
C ARG A 188 -5.02 7.75 -4.21
N ALA A 189 -4.38 8.34 -3.18
CA ALA A 189 -3.37 9.40 -3.38
C ALA A 189 -2.23 8.97 -4.30
N VAL A 190 -1.71 7.74 -4.12
CA VAL A 190 -0.63 7.22 -4.96
C VAL A 190 -1.10 7.05 -6.40
N SER A 191 -2.32 6.54 -6.62
CA SER A 191 -2.91 6.38 -7.95
C SER A 191 -3.07 7.73 -8.67
N ASP A 192 -3.61 8.73 -7.98
CA ASP A 192 -3.82 10.07 -8.53
C ASP A 192 -2.46 10.75 -8.85
N LEU A 193 -1.46 10.64 -7.96
CA LEU A 193 -0.11 11.15 -8.18
C LEU A 193 0.59 10.52 -9.41
N LEU A 194 0.45 9.20 -9.58
CA LEU A 194 1.09 8.48 -10.68
C LEU A 194 0.41 8.73 -12.02
N THR A 195 -0.92 8.93 -12.00
CA THR A 195 -1.69 9.30 -13.20
C THR A 195 -1.22 10.65 -13.74
N ASP A 196 -1.00 11.65 -12.88
CA ASP A 196 -0.45 12.96 -13.27
C ASP A 196 0.96 12.88 -13.87
N ARG A 197 1.77 11.91 -13.43
CA ARG A 197 3.18 11.79 -13.81
C ARG A 197 3.50 10.68 -14.81
N ASN A 198 2.49 10.01 -15.37
CA ASN A 198 2.71 8.84 -16.21
C ASN A 198 3.69 7.84 -15.54
N GLY A 199 3.47 7.61 -14.25
CA GLY A 199 4.25 6.70 -13.43
C GLY A 199 3.54 5.37 -13.25
N VAL A 200 4.27 4.38 -12.74
CA VAL A 200 3.75 3.04 -12.49
C VAL A 200 4.04 2.66 -11.04
N ALA A 201 3.07 2.04 -10.36
CA ALA A 201 3.29 1.36 -9.09
C ALA A 201 3.17 -0.14 -9.25
N VAL A 202 4.07 -0.87 -8.60
CA VAL A 202 3.94 -2.30 -8.32
C VAL A 202 3.82 -2.45 -6.81
N ILE A 203 2.70 -3.03 -6.37
CA ILE A 203 2.37 -3.17 -4.95
C ILE A 203 2.34 -4.66 -4.61
N ALA A 204 3.16 -5.06 -3.65
CA ALA A 204 3.05 -6.34 -2.96
C ALA A 204 2.22 -6.14 -1.70
N THR A 205 1.22 -6.98 -1.49
CA THR A 205 0.26 -6.81 -0.39
C THR A 205 -0.40 -8.15 -0.06
N HIS A 206 -0.68 -8.35 1.22
CA HIS A 206 -1.57 -9.37 1.75
C HIS A 206 -2.96 -8.80 2.12
N SER A 207 -3.19 -7.51 1.95
CA SER A 207 -4.39 -6.84 2.41
C SER A 207 -5.47 -6.82 1.33
N PRO A 208 -6.63 -7.47 1.55
CA PRO A 208 -7.77 -7.37 0.65
C PRO A 208 -8.29 -5.93 0.50
N VAL A 209 -7.97 -5.03 1.44
CA VAL A 209 -8.36 -3.60 1.35
C VAL A 209 -7.64 -2.91 0.19
N VAL A 210 -6.37 -3.23 -0.08
CA VAL A 210 -5.66 -2.70 -1.25
C VAL A 210 -6.32 -3.16 -2.55
N LEU A 211 -6.76 -4.42 -2.59
CA LEU A 211 -7.46 -4.98 -3.73
C LEU A 211 -8.79 -4.27 -4.01
N GLN A 212 -9.49 -3.76 -2.99
CA GLN A 212 -10.74 -2.99 -3.16
C GLN A 212 -10.54 -1.68 -3.92
N GLU A 213 -9.32 -1.12 -3.94
CA GLU A 213 -9.01 0.17 -4.56
C GLU A 213 -8.53 0.05 -6.02
N VAL A 214 -8.38 -1.16 -6.55
CA VAL A 214 -7.86 -1.39 -7.91
C VAL A 214 -8.73 -2.35 -8.70
N PRO A 215 -8.86 -2.17 -10.03
CA PRO A 215 -9.58 -3.12 -10.87
C PRO A 215 -8.80 -4.44 -11.00
N LYS A 216 -9.49 -5.55 -11.25
CA LYS A 216 -8.87 -6.89 -11.37
C LYS A 216 -7.85 -6.97 -12.51
N SER A 217 -7.97 -6.09 -13.52
CA SER A 217 -7.02 -5.92 -14.62
C SER A 217 -5.65 -5.39 -14.15
N CYS A 218 -5.53 -4.90 -12.92
CA CYS A 218 -4.27 -4.50 -12.29
C CYS A 218 -3.74 -5.52 -11.28
N VAL A 219 -4.49 -6.58 -10.98
CA VAL A 219 -4.15 -7.52 -9.91
C VAL A 219 -3.60 -8.84 -10.47
N TYR A 220 -2.54 -9.35 -9.85
CA TYR A 220 -2.05 -10.71 -10.06
C TYR A 220 -1.92 -11.44 -8.72
N LYS A 221 -2.58 -12.59 -8.59
CA LYS A 221 -2.35 -13.55 -7.52
C LYS A 221 -1.12 -14.40 -7.84
N ILE A 222 -0.14 -14.38 -6.95
CA ILE A 222 1.08 -15.17 -7.06
C ILE A 222 0.96 -16.37 -6.12
N THR A 223 0.95 -17.59 -6.67
CA THR A 223 0.96 -18.84 -5.90
C THR A 223 2.29 -19.55 -6.08
N ARG A 224 2.89 -20.03 -4.98
CA ARG A 224 4.16 -20.77 -5.00
C ARG A 224 3.97 -22.21 -4.55
N ASN A 225 4.26 -23.16 -5.44
CA ASN A 225 4.30 -24.59 -5.12
C ASN A 225 5.75 -25.07 -5.22
N GLY A 226 6.45 -25.08 -4.07
CA GLY A 226 7.87 -25.42 -3.99
C GLY A 226 8.75 -24.44 -4.77
N ARG A 227 9.28 -24.88 -5.92
CA ARG A 227 10.14 -24.08 -6.80
C ARG A 227 9.39 -23.36 -7.92
N PHE A 228 8.11 -23.66 -8.13
CA PHE A 228 7.32 -23.08 -9.20
C PHE A 228 6.43 -21.95 -8.67
N SER A 229 6.55 -20.78 -9.26
CA SER A 229 5.65 -19.65 -9.04
C SER A 229 4.74 -19.48 -10.24
N ARG A 230 3.45 -19.23 -9.99
CA ARG A 230 2.47 -18.95 -11.04
C ARG A 230 1.72 -17.67 -10.70
N ALA A 231 1.67 -16.74 -11.64
CA ALA A 231 0.81 -15.58 -11.59
C ALA A 231 -0.52 -15.86 -12.30
N ARG A 232 -1.65 -15.50 -11.69
CA ARG A 232 -2.98 -15.56 -12.31
C ARG A 232 -3.79 -14.33 -11.90
N ARG A 233 -4.73 -13.91 -12.75
CA ARG A 233 -5.71 -12.89 -12.37
C ARG A 233 -6.69 -13.43 -11.32
N PRO A 234 -7.26 -12.56 -10.46
CA PRO A 234 -8.41 -12.90 -9.62
C PRO A 234 -9.59 -13.41 -10.46
N ARG A 235 -10.45 -14.21 -9.85
CA ARG A 235 -11.67 -14.71 -10.50
C ARG A 235 -12.75 -13.64 -10.59
N TYR A 236 -12.88 -12.86 -9.51
CA TYR A 236 -13.88 -11.81 -9.37
C TYR A 236 -13.31 -10.44 -9.70
N GLU A 237 -14.19 -9.45 -9.87
CA GLU A 237 -13.77 -8.05 -9.85
C GLU A 237 -13.22 -7.71 -8.46
N THR A 238 -12.21 -6.85 -8.39
CA THR A 238 -11.58 -6.47 -7.12
C THR A 238 -12.03 -5.07 -6.67
N TYR A 239 -12.24 -4.15 -7.61
CA TYR A 239 -12.62 -2.78 -7.28
C TYR A 239 -13.99 -2.73 -6.58
N GLY A 240 -14.01 -2.26 -5.33
CA GLY A 240 -15.23 -2.16 -4.51
C GLY A 240 -15.85 -3.50 -4.08
N GLU A 241 -15.17 -4.63 -4.26
CA GLU A 241 -15.69 -5.96 -3.91
C GLU A 241 -15.70 -6.19 -2.39
N ASN A 242 -16.52 -7.12 -1.92
CA ASN A 242 -16.56 -7.53 -0.52
C ASN A 242 -15.23 -8.15 -0.05
N VAL A 243 -14.74 -7.70 1.11
CA VAL A 243 -13.48 -8.17 1.71
C VAL A 243 -13.45 -9.68 1.91
N GLY A 244 -14.57 -10.30 2.31
CA GLY A 244 -14.66 -11.75 2.50
C GLY A 244 -14.53 -12.52 1.18
N VAL A 245 -15.15 -12.03 0.10
CA VAL A 245 -15.02 -12.59 -1.25
C VAL A 245 -13.56 -12.51 -1.74
N LEU A 246 -12.92 -11.35 -1.55
CA LEU A 246 -11.51 -11.16 -1.89
C LEU A 246 -10.59 -12.04 -1.07
N THR A 247 -10.83 -12.13 0.23
CA THR A 247 -10.06 -12.99 1.14
C THR A 247 -10.15 -14.45 0.69
N HIS A 248 -11.36 -14.92 0.35
CA HIS A 248 -11.56 -16.27 -0.14
C HIS A 248 -10.91 -16.50 -1.53
N ASP A 249 -11.01 -15.56 -2.48
CA ASP A 249 -10.38 -15.76 -3.80
C ASP A 249 -8.85 -15.69 -3.74
N ILE A 250 -8.29 -14.82 -2.90
CA ILE A 250 -6.83 -14.66 -2.77
C ILE A 250 -6.22 -15.78 -1.94
N PHE A 251 -6.76 -16.06 -0.75
CA PHE A 251 -6.16 -16.99 0.20
C PHE A 251 -6.78 -18.38 0.21
N GLY A 252 -8.01 -18.55 -0.30
CA GLY A 252 -8.73 -19.80 -0.52
C GLY A 252 -8.30 -20.98 0.35
N LEU A 253 -7.29 -21.73 -0.09
CA LEU A 253 -6.83 -22.96 0.56
C LEU A 253 -6.19 -22.75 1.95
N ASP A 254 -5.53 -21.63 2.19
CA ASP A 254 -4.85 -21.36 3.47
C ASP A 254 -5.84 -20.94 4.56
N VAL A 255 -6.89 -20.20 4.17
CA VAL A 255 -7.99 -19.81 5.06
C VAL A 255 -8.87 -21.02 5.39
N MET A 256 -9.20 -21.86 4.40
CA MET A 256 -10.01 -23.07 4.62
C MET A 256 -9.33 -24.07 5.58
N ARG A 257 -7.99 -24.03 5.71
CA ARG A 257 -7.22 -24.91 6.59
C ARG A 257 -6.86 -24.29 7.94
N SER A 258 -7.29 -23.06 8.22
CA SER A 258 -6.86 -22.35 9.43
C SER A 258 -7.99 -21.57 10.10
N GLY A 259 -7.79 -21.25 11.38
CA GLY A 259 -8.71 -20.42 12.15
C GLY A 259 -10.11 -21.03 12.31
N PHE A 260 -11.13 -20.18 12.19
CA PHE A 260 -12.52 -20.56 12.45
C PHE A 260 -13.11 -21.45 11.34
N TYR A 261 -12.61 -21.37 10.10
CA TYR A 261 -13.10 -22.20 8.99
C TYR A 261 -12.90 -23.69 9.28
N ALA A 262 -11.69 -24.08 9.70
CA ALA A 262 -11.36 -25.46 10.03
C ALA A 262 -12.19 -25.99 11.22
N GLU A 263 -12.47 -25.13 12.20
CA GLU A 263 -13.28 -25.50 13.35
C GLU A 263 -14.76 -25.68 12.99
N ILE A 264 -15.30 -24.80 12.14
CA ILE A 264 -16.67 -24.94 11.63
C ILE A 264 -16.81 -26.20 10.79
N ASP A 265 -15.86 -26.47 9.89
CA ASP A 265 -15.86 -27.68 9.06
C ASP A 265 -15.82 -28.96 9.92
N ARG A 266 -14.98 -28.99 10.95
CA ARG A 266 -14.93 -30.10 11.92
C ARG A 266 -16.30 -30.32 12.58
N VAL A 267 -16.91 -29.26 13.11
CA VAL A 267 -18.20 -29.35 13.83
C VAL A 267 -19.35 -29.71 12.89
N VAL A 268 -19.36 -29.19 11.66
CA VAL A 268 -20.34 -29.56 10.62
C VAL A 268 -20.25 -31.05 10.30
N ASN A 269 -19.04 -31.60 10.18
CA ASN A 269 -18.82 -33.02 9.96
C ASN A 269 -19.26 -33.89 11.15
N GLU A 270 -19.14 -33.39 12.37
CA GLU A 270 -19.56 -34.10 13.60
C GLU A 270 -21.08 -34.09 13.83
N LEU A 271 -21.73 -32.93 13.69
CA LEU A 271 -23.13 -32.73 14.09
C LEU A 271 -24.10 -32.87 12.93
N GLY A 272 -23.75 -32.31 11.78
CA GLY A 272 -24.50 -32.52 10.55
C GLY A 272 -25.90 -31.90 10.45
N ASP A 273 -26.33 -31.15 11.44
CA ASP A 273 -27.54 -30.35 11.40
C ASP A 273 -27.21 -28.88 11.68
N TYR A 274 -27.90 -27.98 11.00
CA TYR A 274 -27.64 -26.55 11.12
C TYR A 274 -27.85 -26.05 12.55
N GLU A 275 -28.98 -26.40 13.18
CA GLU A 275 -29.31 -25.91 14.53
C GLU A 275 -28.36 -26.47 15.57
N ASP A 276 -27.96 -27.74 15.44
CA ASP A 276 -26.96 -28.36 16.32
C ASP A 276 -25.60 -27.66 16.21
N VAL A 277 -25.16 -27.31 15.00
CA VAL A 277 -23.93 -26.53 14.79
C VAL A 277 -24.05 -25.14 15.41
N ILE A 278 -25.16 -24.42 15.21
CA ILE A 278 -25.35 -23.10 15.84
C ILE A 278 -25.34 -23.21 17.37
N ASN A 279 -25.99 -24.23 17.92
CA ASN A 279 -26.05 -24.48 19.37
C ASN A 279 -24.69 -24.85 19.95
N HIS A 280 -23.84 -25.59 19.20
CA HIS A 280 -22.47 -25.91 19.61
C HIS A 280 -21.65 -24.65 19.89
N PHE A 281 -21.80 -23.61 19.05
CA PHE A 281 -21.16 -22.31 19.25
C PHE A 281 -21.98 -21.34 20.13
N GLY A 282 -23.02 -21.82 20.82
CA GLY A 282 -23.86 -21.00 21.69
C GLY A 282 -24.54 -19.82 20.98
N GLY A 283 -24.81 -19.93 19.67
CA GLY A 283 -25.40 -18.87 18.86
C GLY A 283 -24.44 -17.73 18.48
N GLN A 284 -23.16 -17.83 18.80
CA GLN A 284 -22.15 -16.77 18.63
C GLN A 284 -21.48 -16.74 17.24
N LEU A 285 -22.08 -17.40 16.24
CA LEU A 285 -21.60 -17.32 14.86
C LEU A 285 -22.12 -16.04 14.18
N GLY A 286 -21.22 -15.28 13.56
CA GLY A 286 -21.55 -14.16 12.66
C GLY A 286 -22.10 -14.64 11.31
N ASP A 287 -22.57 -13.71 10.48
CA ASP A 287 -23.27 -14.04 9.23
C ASP A 287 -22.42 -14.81 8.22
N GLU A 288 -21.13 -14.49 8.11
CA GLU A 288 -20.20 -15.23 7.24
C GLU A 288 -20.06 -16.69 7.69
N ALA A 289 -19.85 -16.90 8.99
CA ALA A 289 -19.76 -18.24 9.57
C ALA A 289 -21.08 -19.03 9.40
N ARG A 290 -22.24 -18.39 9.57
CA ARG A 290 -23.54 -19.02 9.33
C ARG A 290 -23.76 -19.38 7.86
N GLY A 291 -23.31 -18.52 6.95
CA GLY A 291 -23.30 -18.79 5.52
C GLY A 291 -22.42 -20.00 5.18
N LEU A 292 -21.21 -20.04 5.75
CA LEU A 292 -20.28 -21.16 5.60
C LEU A 292 -20.88 -22.49 6.06
N VAL A 293 -21.52 -22.53 7.24
CA VAL A 293 -22.20 -23.74 7.75
C VAL A 293 -23.21 -24.26 6.75
N ARG A 294 -24.01 -23.38 6.14
CA ARG A 294 -25.02 -23.78 5.13
C ARG A 294 -24.38 -24.38 3.89
N ILE A 295 -23.28 -23.80 3.42
CA ILE A 295 -22.54 -24.29 2.25
C ILE A 295 -21.96 -25.68 2.55
N LEU A 296 -21.26 -25.84 3.67
CA LEU A 296 -20.62 -27.12 4.03
C LEU A 296 -21.64 -28.24 4.27
N LEU A 297 -22.81 -27.93 4.87
CA LEU A 297 -23.90 -28.90 5.02
C LEU A 297 -24.46 -29.32 3.66
N ALA A 298 -24.63 -28.38 2.72
CA ALA A 298 -25.12 -28.67 1.38
C ALA A 298 -24.12 -29.53 0.58
N ASP A 299 -22.82 -29.23 0.65
CA ASP A 299 -21.76 -30.02 0.00
C ASP A 299 -21.73 -31.46 0.54
N ARG A 300 -21.97 -31.62 1.85
CA ARG A 300 -22.07 -32.93 2.49
C ARG A 300 -23.30 -33.73 2.03
N GLU A 301 -24.45 -33.08 1.89
CA GLU A 301 -25.67 -33.70 1.36
C GLU A 301 -25.53 -34.09 -0.11
N ALA A 302 -24.75 -33.31 -0.89
CA ALA A 302 -24.45 -33.60 -2.29
C ALA A 302 -23.41 -34.72 -2.50
N GLY A 303 -22.68 -35.10 -1.45
CA GLY A 303 -21.63 -36.13 -1.51
C GLY A 303 -20.33 -35.66 -2.17
N GLU A 304 -20.03 -34.36 -2.11
CA GLU A 304 -18.83 -33.75 -2.71
C GLU A 304 -17.65 -33.57 -1.72
N LEU A 305 -17.78 -34.12 -0.50
CA LEU A 305 -16.76 -34.11 0.57
C LEU A 305 -16.13 -35.49 0.79
#